data_AF-A0A519ZL68-F1
#
_entry.id   AF-A0A519ZL68-F1
#
_cell.length_a   1.000
_cell.length_b   1.000
_cell.length_c   1.000
_cell.angle_alpha   90.00
_cell.angle_beta   90.00
_cell.angle_gamma   90.00
#
_symmetry.space_group_name_H-M   'P 1'
#
loop_
_entity.id
_entity.type
_entity.pdbx_description
1 polymer ?
#
loop_
_entity_poly.entity_id
_entity_poly.type
_entity_poly.pdbx_seq_one_letter_code
_entity_poly.pdbx_strand_id
1 'polypeptide(L)'
;MQVFTLFEGSYSVDATKKFIPFNKETDNPKDRPASLFIHVQPFLIKLNSQLILIDTGLGYSNSEGELILHNNIKKAGFDPDEVDLVLMSHSHFDHSGGMVHDYNGKMEL
;
A
#
# COMPACT_ATOMS: atom_id res chain seq x y z
N MET A 1 8.66 7.96 -19.74
CA MET A 1 8.15 7.08 -18.67
C MET A 1 8.72 7.59 -17.36
N GLN A 2 7.86 7.77 -16.35
CA GLN A 2 8.25 8.07 -14.97
C GLN A 2 7.66 7.01 -14.06
N VAL A 3 8.39 6.65 -13.00
CA VAL A 3 7.97 5.64 -12.03
C VAL A 3 8.02 6.28 -10.64
N PHE A 4 6.93 6.13 -9.90
CA PHE A 4 6.79 6.63 -8.54
C PHE A 4 6.60 5.46 -7.58
N THR A 5 7.32 5.51 -6.47
CA THR A 5 7.22 4.55 -5.38
C THR A 5 6.15 5.00 -4.39
N LEU A 6 5.10 4.22 -4.20
CA LEU A 6 4.00 4.56 -3.30
C LEU A 6 4.20 3.84 -1.96
N PHE A 7 5.12 4.35 -1.13
CA PHE A 7 5.50 3.67 0.11
C PHE A 7 4.38 3.69 1.16
N GLU A 8 3.86 2.51 1.53
CA GLU A 8 2.81 2.39 2.55
C GLU A 8 3.36 2.16 3.96
N GLY A 9 4.60 1.68 4.07
CA GLY A 9 5.22 1.49 5.38
C GLY A 9 6.23 0.35 5.44
N SER A 10 6.84 0.25 6.61
CA SER A 10 7.66 -0.88 7.03
C SER A 10 6.88 -1.70 8.04
N TYR A 11 6.90 -3.02 7.88
CA TYR A 11 6.11 -3.94 8.69
C TYR A 11 6.97 -5.11 9.17
N SER A 12 6.62 -5.62 10.34
CA SER A 12 7.01 -6.94 10.81
C SER A 12 5.84 -7.91 10.59
N VAL A 13 6.14 -9.11 10.06
CA VAL A 13 5.15 -10.15 9.77
C VAL A 13 5.67 -11.50 10.26
N ASP A 14 4.94 -12.15 11.16
CA ASP A 14 5.24 -13.49 11.63
C ASP A 14 4.25 -14.53 11.05
N ALA A 15 4.21 -15.74 11.64
CA ALA A 15 3.31 -16.81 11.21
C ALA A 15 1.82 -16.46 11.30
N THR A 16 1.43 -15.39 12.01
CA THR A 16 0.04 -14.90 12.05
C THR A 16 -0.38 -14.17 10.77
N LYS A 17 0.58 -13.82 9.90
CA LYS A 17 0.37 -13.03 8.66
C LYS A 17 -0.19 -11.63 8.89
N LYS A 18 -0.07 -11.11 10.12
CA LYS A 18 -0.44 -9.74 10.43
C LYS A 18 0.71 -8.79 10.09
N PHE A 19 0.37 -7.70 9.40
CA PHE A 19 1.30 -6.63 9.08
C PHE A 19 1.31 -5.64 10.24
N ILE A 20 2.32 -5.77 11.10
CA ILE A 20 2.47 -4.89 12.27
C ILE A 20 3.46 -3.79 11.91
N PRO A 21 3.08 -2.49 11.95
CA PRO A 21 4.00 -1.39 11.67
C PRO A 21 5.29 -1.50 12.48
N PHE A 22 6.41 -1.19 11.83
CA PHE A 22 7.74 -1.26 12.43
C PHE A 22 8.56 -0.03 12.08
N ASN A 23 8.95 0.75 13.08
CA ASN A 23 9.84 1.90 12.92
C ASN A 23 11.19 1.60 13.60
N LYS A 24 12.28 1.58 12.82
CA LYS A 24 13.64 1.30 13.30
C LYS A 24 14.17 2.31 14.33
N GLU A 25 13.59 3.51 14.38
CA GLU A 25 14.00 4.56 15.32
C GLU A 25 13.36 4.39 16.71
N THR A 26 12.18 3.76 16.78
CA THR A 26 11.41 3.62 18.02
C THR A 26 11.25 2.17 18.49
N ASP A 27 11.38 1.21 17.59
CA ASP A 27 11.08 -0.20 17.83
C ASP A 27 12.36 -1.05 17.79
N ASN A 28 12.36 -2.15 18.55
CA ASN A 28 13.46 -3.11 18.58
C ASN A 28 13.09 -4.40 17.84
N PRO A 29 13.90 -4.89 16.87
CA PRO A 29 13.66 -6.16 16.20
C PRO A 29 13.54 -7.37 17.14
N LYS A 30 14.18 -7.32 18.32
CA LYS A 30 14.11 -8.40 19.32
C LYS A 30 12.72 -8.57 19.92
N ASP A 31 11.87 -7.54 19.87
CA ASP A 31 10.49 -7.59 20.33
C ASP A 31 9.53 -8.20 19.28
N ARG A 32 10.06 -8.55 18.10
CA ARG A 32 9.35 -9.17 16.97
C ARG A 32 9.96 -10.54 16.62
N PRO A 33 9.95 -11.52 17.54
CA PRO A 33 10.55 -12.82 17.29
C PRO A 33 9.88 -13.51 16.11
N ALA A 34 10.67 -14.27 15.34
CA ALA A 34 10.20 -15.02 14.17
C ALA A 34 9.45 -14.18 13.12
N SER A 35 9.71 -12.87 13.08
CA SER A 35 9.12 -11.96 12.08
C SER A 35 10.08 -11.71 10.91
N LEU A 36 9.50 -11.59 9.72
CA LEU A 36 10.13 -10.95 8.58
C LEU A 36 9.89 -9.44 8.67
N PHE A 37 10.90 -8.64 8.29
CA PHE A 37 10.77 -7.19 8.19
C PHE A 37 10.73 -6.80 6.72
N ILE A 38 9.59 -6.28 6.28
CA ILE A 38 9.30 -6.01 4.88
C ILE A 38 8.78 -4.60 4.67
N HIS A 39 8.88 -4.13 3.44
CA HIS A 39 8.29 -2.88 2.97
C HIS A 39 7.16 -3.19 2.02
N VAL A 40 6.02 -2.50 2.16
CA VAL A 40 4.92 -2.57 1.20
C VAL A 40 4.94 -1.30 0.36
N GLN A 41 5.02 -1.48 -0.96
CA GLN A 41 5.20 -0.38 -1.90
C GLN A 41 4.67 -0.72 -3.30
N PRO A 42 3.43 -0.32 -3.60
CA PRO A 42 2.94 -0.25 -4.97
C PRO A 42 3.76 0.72 -5.82
N PHE A 43 3.65 0.59 -7.15
CA PHE A 43 4.32 1.47 -8.10
C PHE A 43 3.30 2.15 -9.01
N LEU A 44 3.42 3.47 -9.15
CA LEU A 44 2.67 4.23 -10.15
C LEU A 44 3.58 4.52 -11.34
N ILE A 45 3.13 4.20 -12.54
CA ILE A 45 3.88 4.38 -13.78
C ILE A 45 3.14 5.37 -14.65
N LYS A 46 3.75 6.53 -14.87
CA LYS A 46 3.28 7.50 -15.87
C LYS A 46 3.95 7.22 -17.22
N LEU A 47 3.15 6.76 -18.17
CA LEU A 47 3.48 6.71 -19.58
C LEU A 47 3.04 8.02 -20.27
N ASN A 48 3.11 8.11 -21.60
CA ASN A 48 2.74 9.33 -22.32
C ASN A 48 1.29 9.76 -22.00
N SER A 49 0.33 8.90 -22.29
CA SER A 49 -1.10 9.18 -22.10
C SER A 49 -1.80 8.21 -21.15
N GLN A 50 -1.03 7.43 -20.37
CA GLN A 50 -1.58 6.45 -19.42
C GLN A 50 -0.92 6.57 -18.06
N LEU A 51 -1.69 6.29 -17.02
CA LEU A 51 -1.28 6.14 -15.63
C LEU A 51 -1.62 4.71 -15.19
N ILE A 52 -0.59 3.93 -14.90
CA ILE A 52 -0.72 2.52 -14.55
C ILE A 52 -0.28 2.32 -13.12
N LEU A 53 -1.13 1.70 -12.30
CA LEU A 53 -0.77 1.28 -10.96
C LEU A 53 -0.37 -0.20 -10.98
N ILE A 54 0.74 -0.56 -10.33
CA ILE A 54 1.14 -1.95 -10.09
C ILE A 54 0.93 -2.27 -8.62
N ASP A 55 0.06 -3.24 -8.37
CA ASP A 55 -0.48 -3.62 -7.05
C ASP A 55 -1.17 -2.46 -6.30
N THR A 56 -1.88 -2.79 -5.25
CA THR A 56 -2.71 -1.87 -4.44
C THR A 56 -2.39 -1.90 -2.95
N GLY A 57 -1.33 -2.60 -2.56
CA GLY A 57 -0.85 -2.60 -1.18
C GLY A 57 -1.81 -3.29 -0.21
N LEU A 58 -1.77 -2.83 1.05
CA LEU A 58 -2.48 -3.44 2.19
C LEU A 58 -3.94 -2.98 2.33
N GLY A 59 -4.35 -1.92 1.63
CA GLY A 59 -5.69 -1.34 1.77
C GLY A 59 -5.94 -0.64 3.12
N TYR A 60 -4.87 -0.24 3.82
CA TYR A 60 -4.99 0.49 5.08
C TYR A 60 -5.34 1.96 4.85
N SER A 61 -6.14 2.50 5.78
CA SER A 61 -6.53 3.90 5.81
C SER A 61 -5.82 4.67 6.93
N ASN A 62 -5.65 5.97 6.73
CA ASN A 62 -5.14 6.88 7.76
C ASN A 62 -6.22 7.12 8.86
N SER A 63 -5.88 7.94 9.86
CA SER A 63 -6.81 8.31 10.94
C SER A 63 -8.07 9.05 10.48
N GLU A 64 -8.07 9.59 9.27
CA GLU A 64 -9.22 10.28 8.65
C GLU A 64 -10.08 9.33 7.81
N GLY A 65 -9.68 8.06 7.71
CA GLY A 65 -10.37 7.05 6.92
C GLY A 65 -10.06 7.14 5.42
N GLU A 66 -9.01 7.83 5.01
CA GLU A 66 -8.55 7.83 3.61
C GLU A 66 -7.50 6.74 3.37
N LEU A 67 -7.61 6.02 2.25
CA LEU A 67 -6.62 5.03 1.83
C LEU A 67 -5.21 5.65 1.76
N ILE A 68 -4.23 4.98 2.38
CA ILE A 68 -2.82 5.37 2.33
C ILE A 68 -2.33 5.41 0.87
N LEU A 69 -2.72 4.42 0.07
CA LEU A 69 -2.44 4.36 -1.36
C LEU A 69 -2.90 5.64 -2.09
N HIS A 70 -4.15 6.05 -1.89
CA HIS A 70 -4.71 7.24 -2.54
C HIS A 70 -3.94 8.50 -2.14
N ASN A 71 -3.60 8.61 -0.85
CA ASN A 71 -2.78 9.73 -0.37
C ASN A 71 -1.36 9.73 -0.95
N ASN A 72 -0.78 8.57 -1.20
CA ASN A 72 0.51 8.47 -1.86
C ASN A 72 0.45 8.84 -3.35
N ILE A 73 -0.63 8.47 -4.05
CA ILE A 73 -0.87 8.89 -5.45
C ILE A 73 -1.01 10.42 -5.52
N LYS A 74 -1.81 11.03 -4.63
CA LYS A 74 -1.96 12.49 -4.50
C LYS A 74 -0.61 13.18 -4.27
N LYS A 75 0.23 12.65 -3.38
CA LYS A 75 1.60 13.17 -3.13
C LYS A 75 2.53 13.04 -4.33
N ALA A 76 2.32 12.06 -5.20
CA ALA A 76 3.05 11.92 -6.46
C ALA A 76 2.58 12.91 -7.54
N GLY A 77 1.51 13.67 -7.28
CA GLY A 77 0.99 14.72 -8.16
C GLY A 77 -0.13 14.27 -9.11
N PHE A 78 -0.81 13.17 -8.79
CA PHE A 78 -1.91 12.62 -9.59
C PHE A 78 -3.17 12.43 -8.73
N ASP A 79 -4.33 12.43 -9.35
CA ASP A 79 -5.57 11.98 -8.72
C ASP A 79 -5.71 10.45 -8.85
N PRO A 80 -6.08 9.69 -7.78
CA PRO A 80 -6.39 8.27 -7.91
C PRO A 80 -7.39 7.94 -9.03
N ASP A 81 -8.35 8.83 -9.33
CA ASP A 81 -9.33 8.65 -10.39
C ASP A 81 -8.72 8.74 -11.81
N GLU A 82 -7.47 9.22 -11.94
CA GLU A 82 -6.73 9.25 -13.21
C GLU A 82 -6.06 7.91 -13.54
N VAL A 83 -6.08 6.91 -12.64
CA VAL A 83 -5.48 5.60 -12.89
C VAL A 83 -6.27 4.83 -13.94
N ASP A 84 -5.66 4.62 -15.11
CA ASP A 84 -6.30 3.93 -16.24
C ASP A 84 -6.34 2.41 -16.06
N LEU A 85 -5.27 1.86 -15.45
CA LEU A 85 -5.07 0.42 -15.33
C LEU A 85 -4.43 0.07 -13.98
N VAL A 86 -4.97 -0.97 -13.35
CA VAL A 86 -4.34 -1.62 -12.19
C VAL A 86 -3.82 -3.00 -12.62
N LEU A 87 -2.51 -3.17 -12.59
CA LEU A 87 -1.84 -4.43 -12.88
C LEU A 87 -1.47 -5.13 -11.58
N MET A 88 -2.16 -6.24 -11.31
CA MET A 88 -1.91 -7.08 -10.15
C MET A 88 -0.79 -8.07 -10.45
N SER A 89 0.26 -8.07 -9.64
CA SER A 89 1.31 -9.09 -9.70
C SER A 89 0.76 -10.47 -9.32
N HIS A 90 -0.04 -10.51 -8.26
CA HIS A 90 -0.81 -11.65 -7.77
C HIS A 90 -1.83 -11.18 -6.71
N SER A 91 -2.58 -12.11 -6.11
CA SER A 91 -3.73 -11.80 -5.23
C SER A 91 -3.48 -12.06 -3.74
N HIS A 92 -2.24 -11.90 -3.27
CA HIS A 92 -2.00 -11.88 -1.82
C HIS A 92 -2.45 -10.53 -1.22
N PHE A 93 -2.78 -10.57 0.07
CA PHE A 93 -3.39 -9.44 0.80
C PHE A 93 -2.57 -8.15 0.73
N ASP A 94 -1.25 -8.24 0.77
CA ASP A 94 -0.31 -7.12 0.69
C ASP A 94 -0.13 -6.53 -0.71
N HIS A 95 -0.78 -7.13 -1.70
CA HIS A 95 -0.84 -6.64 -3.07
C HIS A 95 -2.27 -6.21 -3.42
N SER A 96 -3.29 -6.99 -3.07
CA SER A 96 -4.68 -6.76 -3.47
C SER A 96 -5.54 -6.06 -2.43
N GLY A 97 -4.98 -5.71 -1.27
CA GLY A 97 -5.74 -5.16 -0.15
C GLY A 97 -6.41 -3.83 -0.49
N GLY A 98 -5.76 -2.97 -1.28
CA GLY A 98 -6.30 -1.67 -1.70
C GLY A 98 -7.25 -1.71 -2.90
N MET A 99 -7.64 -2.88 -3.39
CA MET A 99 -8.69 -3.00 -4.43
C MET A 99 -10.09 -2.70 -3.89
N VAL A 100 -10.25 -2.66 -2.57
CA VAL A 100 -11.51 -2.36 -1.87
C VAL A 100 -11.19 -1.45 -0.69
N HIS A 101 -12.14 -0.59 -0.32
CA HIS A 101 -12.01 0.29 0.83
C HIS A 101 -13.06 -0.07 1.88
N ASP A 102 -12.62 -0.45 3.08
CA ASP A 102 -13.53 -0.53 4.23
C ASP A 102 -13.63 0.87 4.87
N TYR A 103 -14.76 1.53 4.63
CA TYR A 103 -15.08 2.81 5.24
C TYR A 103 -16.26 2.66 6.20
N ASN A 104 -15.99 2.76 7.50
CA ASN A 104 -16.98 2.64 8.58
C ASN A 104 -17.79 1.32 8.52
N GLY A 105 -17.15 0.20 8.21
CA GLY A 105 -17.78 -1.12 8.14
C GLY A 105 -18.55 -1.37 6.84
N LYS A 106 -18.38 -0.50 5.85
CA LYS A 106 -18.96 -0.64 4.52
C LYS A 106 -17.83 -0.80 3.51
N MET A 107 -17.92 -1.87 2.73
CA MET A 107 -17.01 -2.09 1.61
C MET A 107 -17.40 -1.19 0.43
N GLU A 108 -16.44 -0.39 -0.03
CA GLU A 108 -16.53 0.47 -1.20
C GLU A 108 -15.54 -0.02 -2.27
N LEU A 109 -15.92 0.19 -3.53
CA LEU A 109 -15.11 -0.09 -4.71
C LEU A 109 -14.59 1.22 -5.28
#